data_AF-A0A453QR84-F1
#
_entry.id   AF-A0A453QR84-F1
#
_cell.length_a   1.000
_cell.length_b   1.000
_cell.length_c   1.000
_cell.angle_alpha   90.00
_cell.angle_beta   90.00
_cell.angle_gamma   90.00
#
_symmetry.space_group_name_H-M   'P 1'
#
loop_
_entity.id
_entity.type
_entity.pdbx_description
1 polymer ?
#
loop_
_entity_poly.entity_id
_entity_poly.type
_entity_poly.pdbx_seq_one_letter_code
_entity_poly.pdbx_strand_id
1 'polypeptide(L)'
;LVVATSGAGYVLGSGSIVDIAGLCYTCTGTMMVAASANTLNQVFEIKNDAKMKRTMRRPLPSGRISPVHAAMWATSVGAAGTALLACKVRLCHLPVLALHFV
;
A
#
# COMPACT_ATOMS: atom_id res chain seq x y z
N LEU A 1 1.88 -7.20 9.11
CA LEU A 1 0.51 -7.67 9.44
C LEU A 1 -0.44 -7.49 8.26
N VAL A 2 -0.64 -6.27 7.75
CA VAL A 2 -1.58 -5.97 6.64
C VAL A 2 -1.38 -6.87 5.41
N VAL A 3 -0.13 -7.04 4.95
CA VAL A 3 0.16 -7.91 3.79
C VAL A 3 -0.21 -9.37 4.07
N ALA A 4 0.07 -9.87 5.28
CA ALA A 4 -0.24 -11.25 5.67
C ALA A 4 -1.75 -11.48 5.76
N THR A 5 -2.51 -10.52 6.30
CA THR A 5 -3.98 -10.60 6.37
C THR A 5 -4.62 -10.49 4.99
N SER A 6 -4.10 -9.64 4.10
CA SER A 6 -4.57 -9.55 2.72
C SER A 6 -4.27 -10.81 1.91
N GLY A 7 -3.10 -11.42 2.11
CA GLY A 7 -2.75 -12.70 1.50
C GLY A 7 -3.64 -13.85 1.99
N ALA A 8 -3.91 -13.93 3.30
CA ALA A 8 -4.83 -14.91 3.85
C ALA A 8 -6.26 -14.74 3.32
N GLY A 9 -6.75 -13.50 3.21
CA GLY A 9 -8.04 -13.19 2.60
C GLY A 9 -8.11 -13.59 1.12
N TYR A 10 -7.02 -13.39 0.37
CA TYR A 10 -6.94 -13.80 -1.04
C TYR A 10 -7.03 -15.33 -1.18
N VAL A 11 -6.31 -16.08 -0.36
CA VAL A 11 -6.33 -17.55 -0.36
C VAL A 11 -7.70 -18.10 0.04
N LEU A 12 -8.36 -17.47 1.02
CA LEU A 12 -9.73 -17.83 1.41
C LEU A 12 -10.74 -17.53 0.30
N GLY A 13 -10.54 -16.46 -0.48
CA GLY A 13 -11.41 -16.06 -1.58
C GLY A 13 -11.14 -16.77 -2.92
N SER A 14 -9.99 -17.40 -3.10
CA SER A 14 -9.57 -17.97 -4.40
C SER A 14 -10.20 -19.33 -4.75
N GLY A 15 -11.05 -19.90 -3.89
CA GLY A 15 -11.69 -21.19 -4.15
C GLY A 15 -10.66 -22.32 -4.35
N SER A 16 -10.77 -23.11 -5.43
CA SER A 16 -9.92 -24.30 -5.67
C SER A 16 -8.61 -24.03 -6.42
N ILE A 17 -8.41 -22.86 -7.04
CA ILE A 17 -7.19 -22.53 -7.79
C ILE A 17 -6.63 -21.19 -7.30
N VAL A 18 -5.48 -21.25 -6.64
CA VAL A 18 -4.75 -20.05 -6.21
C VAL A 18 -3.89 -19.54 -7.36
N ASP A 19 -4.26 -18.39 -7.93
CA ASP A 19 -3.36 -17.67 -8.84
C ASP A 19 -2.22 -17.04 -8.02
N ILE A 20 -1.06 -17.70 -8.01
CA ILE A 20 0.16 -17.22 -7.34
C ILE A 20 0.55 -15.83 -7.85
N ALA A 21 0.36 -15.55 -9.14
CA ALA A 21 0.67 -14.23 -9.69
C ALA A 21 -0.27 -13.17 -9.10
N GLY A 22 -1.57 -13.42 -9.05
CA GLY A 22 -2.56 -12.57 -8.39
C GLY A 22 -2.31 -12.34 -6.90
N LEU A 23 -1.85 -13.38 -6.19
CA LEU A 23 -1.43 -13.26 -4.80
C LEU A 23 -0.21 -12.33 -4.65
N CYS A 24 0.82 -12.50 -5.50
CA CYS A 24 1.99 -11.61 -5.51
C CYS A 24 1.59 -10.15 -5.81
N TYR A 25 0.75 -9.91 -6.82
CA TYR A 25 0.27 -8.56 -7.14
C TYR A 25 -0.50 -7.92 -5.97
N THR A 26 -1.35 -8.69 -5.30
CA THR A 26 -2.12 -8.22 -4.14
C THR A 26 -1.21 -7.90 -2.96
N CYS A 27 -0.23 -8.76 -2.68
CA CYS A 27 0.77 -8.54 -1.63
C CYS A 27 1.64 -7.31 -1.93
N THR A 28 2.13 -7.16 -3.15
CA THR A 28 2.96 -6.00 -3.54
C THR A 28 2.15 -4.70 -3.49
N GLY A 29 0.94 -4.68 -4.05
CA GLY A 29 0.08 -3.49 -4.04
C GLY A 29 -0.30 -3.07 -2.61
N THR A 30 -0.68 -4.02 -1.75
CA THR A 30 -1.00 -3.73 -0.34
C THR A 30 0.22 -3.29 0.44
N MET A 31 1.41 -3.86 0.18
CA MET A 31 2.66 -3.42 0.80
C MET A 31 3.00 -1.97 0.41
N MET A 32 2.84 -1.60 -0.86
CA MET A 32 3.08 -0.23 -1.33
C MET A 32 2.13 0.76 -0.67
N VAL A 33 0.83 0.46 -0.62
CA VAL A 33 -0.16 1.34 0.04
C VAL A 33 0.13 1.47 1.53
N ALA A 34 0.47 0.36 2.21
CA ALA A 34 0.82 0.38 3.63
C ALA A 34 2.10 1.19 3.90
N ALA A 35 3.12 1.07 3.03
CA ALA A 35 4.34 1.85 3.12
C ALA A 35 4.06 3.36 2.94
N SER A 36 3.23 3.73 1.97
CA SER A 36 2.77 5.11 1.77
C SER A 36 2.09 5.68 3.01
N ALA A 37 1.11 4.96 3.58
CA ALA A 37 0.40 5.40 4.77
C ALA A 37 1.35 5.58 5.97
N ASN A 38 2.31 4.66 6.14
CA ASN A 38 3.30 4.77 7.21
C ASN A 38 4.25 5.96 7.02
N THR A 39 4.64 6.28 5.79
CA THR A 39 5.44 7.47 5.49
C THR A 39 4.64 8.74 5.72
N LEU A 40 3.38 8.81 5.30
CA LEU A 40 2.51 9.97 5.56
C LEU A 40 2.30 10.19 7.06
N ASN A 41 2.06 9.13 7.83
CA ASN A 41 1.94 9.23 9.29
C ASN A 41 3.19 9.85 9.91
N GLN A 42 4.38 9.43 9.46
CA GLN A 42 5.62 10.03 9.95
C GLN A 42 5.80 11.50 9.51
N VAL A 43 5.27 11.91 8.35
CA VAL A 43 5.28 13.31 7.90
C VAL A 43 4.33 14.17 8.74
N PHE A 44 3.17 13.66 9.13
CA PHE A 44 2.25 14.37 10.02
C PHE A 44 2.79 14.49 11.45
N GLU A 45 3.46 13.45 11.95
CA GLU A 45 3.95 13.41 13.33
C GLU A 45 5.30 14.11 13.54
N ILE A 46 5.91 14.74 12.52
CA ILE A 46 7.25 15.38 12.63
C ILE A 46 7.38 16.27 13.88
N LYS A 47 6.37 17.11 14.14
CA LYS A 47 6.38 18.04 15.29
C LYS A 47 6.25 17.32 16.64
N ASN A 48 5.54 16.20 16.67
CA ASN A 48 5.34 15.39 17.87
C ASN A 48 6.58 14.50 18.14
N ASP A 49 7.09 13.86 17.09
CA ASP A 49 8.31 13.05 17.13
C ASP A 49 9.53 13.87 17.53
N ALA A 50 9.59 15.15 17.18
CA ALA A 50 10.65 16.06 17.61
C ALA A 50 10.66 16.31 19.15
N LYS A 51 9.52 16.15 19.83
CA LYS A 51 9.38 16.38 21.28
C LYS A 51 9.61 15.12 22.13
N MET A 52 9.62 13.94 21.51
CA MET A 52 9.77 12.67 22.22
C MET A 52 11.24 12.20 22.23
N LYS A 53 11.80 11.99 23.43
CA LYS A 53 13.18 11.49 23.63
C LYS A 53 13.50 10.21 22.83
N ARG A 54 12.51 9.37 22.55
CA ARG A 54 12.66 8.11 21.82
C ARG A 54 12.66 8.29 20.28
N THR A 55 11.89 9.21 19.72
CA THR A 55 11.68 9.33 18.26
C THR A 55 12.28 10.60 17.65
N MET A 56 12.85 11.50 18.47
CA MET A 56 13.53 12.73 18.01
C MET A 56 14.71 12.49 17.07
N ARG A 57 15.33 11.30 17.10
CA ARG A 57 16.45 10.92 16.22
C ARG A 57 16.01 10.31 14.88
N ARG A 58 14.71 10.24 14.60
CA ARG A 58 14.21 9.76 13.30
C ARG A 58 14.66 10.70 12.17
N PRO A 59 14.83 10.19 10.93
CA PRO A 59 15.37 10.97 9.81
C PRO A 59 14.52 12.19 9.40
N LEU A 60 13.21 12.18 9.66
CA LEU A 60 12.30 13.30 9.39
C LEU A 60 12.44 14.46 10.40
N PRO A 61 12.29 14.25 11.73
CA PRO A 61 12.46 15.32 12.73
C PRO A 61 13.91 15.81 12.86
N SER A 62 14.90 14.98 12.53
CA SER A 62 16.32 15.39 12.50
C SER A 62 16.73 16.15 11.23
N GLY A 63 15.82 16.34 10.27
CA GLY A 63 16.08 17.08 9.04
C GLY A 63 16.98 16.37 8.03
N ARG A 64 17.28 15.07 8.22
CA ARG A 64 18.05 14.26 7.24
C ARG A 64 17.29 14.03 5.94
N ILE A 65 15.95 14.05 5.99
CA ILE A 65 15.07 13.96 4.83
C ILE A 65 14.10 15.13 4.87
N SER A 66 13.98 15.86 3.75
CA SER A 66 12.99 16.92 3.63
C SER A 66 11.56 16.35 3.71
N PRO A 67 10.65 16.93 4.53
CA PRO A 67 9.27 16.49 4.63
C PRO A 67 8.55 16.44 3.28
N VAL A 68 8.90 17.35 2.36
CA VAL A 68 8.35 17.41 1.01
C VAL A 68 8.76 16.18 0.19
N HIS A 69 10.02 15.76 0.27
CA HIS A 69 10.49 14.55 -0.42
C HIS A 69 9.78 13.29 0.10
N ALA A 70 9.60 13.19 1.42
CA ALA A 70 8.87 12.08 2.01
C ALA A 70 7.38 12.07 1.61
N ALA A 71 6.74 13.23 1.52
CA ALA A 71 5.36 13.35 1.05
C ALA A 71 5.22 13.00 -0.46
N MET A 72 6.16 13.46 -1.30
CA MET A 72 6.20 13.10 -2.71
C MET A 72 6.43 11.60 -2.92
N TRP A 73 7.33 11.00 -2.15
CA TRP A 73 7.54 9.55 -2.16
C TRP A 73 6.29 8.78 -1.72
N ALA A 74 5.65 9.21 -0.64
CA ALA A 74 4.44 8.54 -0.16
C ALA A 74 3.30 8.64 -1.17
N THR A 75 3.06 9.81 -1.73
CA THR A 75 2.01 10.01 -2.74
C THR A 75 2.28 9.22 -4.03
N SER A 76 3.53 9.14 -4.50
CA SER A 76 3.87 8.35 -5.69
C SER A 76 3.72 6.84 -5.45
N VAL A 77 4.20 6.33 -4.32
CA VAL A 77 4.08 4.92 -3.95
C VAL A 77 2.63 4.53 -3.66
N GLY A 78 1.87 5.42 -3.01
CA GLY A 78 0.45 5.25 -2.76
C GLY A 78 -0.35 5.20 -4.06
N ALA A 79 -0.13 6.16 -4.97
CA ALA A 79 -0.78 6.18 -6.28
C ALA A 79 -0.43 4.94 -7.11
N ALA A 80 0.85 4.55 -7.15
CA ALA A 80 1.29 3.35 -7.86
C ALA A 80 0.70 2.06 -7.27
N GLY A 81 0.66 1.94 -5.94
CA GLY A 81 0.06 0.79 -5.24
C GLY A 81 -1.45 0.69 -5.46
N THR A 82 -2.17 1.81 -5.35
CA THR A 82 -3.61 1.89 -5.63
C THR A 82 -3.91 1.61 -7.10
N ALA A 83 -3.09 2.13 -8.03
CA ALA A 83 -3.25 1.85 -9.46
C ALA A 83 -3.02 0.36 -9.78
N LEU A 84 -2.02 -0.28 -9.17
CA LEU A 84 -1.74 -1.71 -9.30
C LEU A 84 -2.94 -2.56 -8.82
N LEU A 85 -3.46 -2.26 -7.63
CA LEU A 85 -4.64 -2.93 -7.08
C LEU A 85 -5.88 -2.69 -7.95
N ALA A 86 -6.13 -1.44 -8.35
CA ALA A 86 -7.28 -1.07 -9.18
C ALA A 86 -7.22 -1.72 -10.56
N CYS A 87 -6.03 -1.84 -11.16
CA CYS A 87 -5.84 -2.50 -12.45
C CYS A 87 -6.22 -3.99 -12.35
N LYS A 88 -5.77 -4.70 -11.31
CA LYS A 88 -6.15 -6.11 -11.08
C LYS A 88 -7.66 -6.28 -10.82
N VAL A 89 -8.28 -5.41 -10.04
CA VAL A 89 -9.74 -5.44 -9.82
C VAL A 89 -10.51 -5.19 -11.12
N ARG A 90 -10.12 -4.17 -11.91
CA ARG A 90 -10.78 -3.88 -13.19
C ARG A 90 -10.58 -4.99 -14.22
N LEU A 91 -9.40 -5.62 -14.24
CA LEU A 91 -9.12 -6.76 -15.13
C LEU A 91 -9.96 -7.99 -14.75
N CYS A 92 -10.21 -8.24 -13.46
CA CYS A 92 -11.15 -9.28 -13.02
C CYS A 92 -12.63 -8.91 -13.25
N HIS A 93 -12.99 -7.63 -13.26
CA HIS A 93 -14.37 -7.21 -13.47
C HIS A 93 -14.77 -7.17 -14.96
N LEU A 94 -13.82 -6.91 -15.87
CA LEU A 94 -14.05 -6.90 -17.33
C LEU A 94 -14.70 -8.20 -17.87
N PRO A 95 -14.28 -9.41 -17.50
CA PRO A 95 -14.91 -10.64 -17.99
C PRO A 95 -16.32 -10.88 -17.40
N VAL A 96 -16.61 -10.38 -16.19
CA VAL A 96 -17.93 -10.57 -15.55
C VAL A 96 -19.00 -9.70 -16.20
N LEU A 97 -18.64 -8.50 -16.66
CA LEU A 97 -19.58 -7.65 -17.40
C LEU A 97 -19.83 -8.19 -18.82
N ALA A 98 -18.82 -8.79 -19.46
CA ALA A 98 -18.97 -9.39 -20.79
C ALA A 98 -19.87 -10.65 -20.80
N LEU A 99 -19.95 -11.39 -19.68
CA LEU A 99 -20.83 -12.56 -19.52
C LEU A 99 -22.28 -12.23 -19.18
N HIS A 100 -22.59 -10.98 -18.79
CA HIS A 100 -23.96 -10.55 -18.49
C HIS A 100 -24.67 -9.92 -19.71
N PHE A 101 -23.97 -9.82 -20.86
CA PHE A 101 -24.48 -9.25 -22.13
C PHE A 101 -24.39 -10.23 -23.32
N VAL A 102 -24.21 -11.53 -23.09
CA VAL A 102 -24.31 -12.60 -24.10
C VAL A 102 -25.38 -13.59 -23.69
#